data_AF-A0A2E4CDX4-F1
#
_entry.id   AF-A0A2E4CDX4-F1
#
_cell.length_a   1.000
_cell.length_b   1.000
_cell.length_c   1.000
_cell.angle_alpha   90.00
_cell.angle_beta   90.00
_cell.angle_gamma   90.00
#
_symmetry.space_group_name_H-M   'P 1'
#
loop_
_entity.id
_entity.type
_entity.pdbx_description
1 polymer ?
#
loop_
_entity_poly.entity_id
_entity_poly.type
_entity_poly.pdbx_seq_one_letter_code
_entity_poly.pdbx_strand_id
1 'polypeptide(L)' 'MGLVALRGAVLGEPTGSVALEAITAMAVFAVVGAMVGWIADTLVRDAVEQAFRKRVEWYREGLSDAGLTEEGSKRD' A
#
# COMPACT_ATOMS: atom_id res chain seq x y z
N MET A 1 -18.28 11.92 15.75
CA MET A 1 -18.96 11.58 17.02
C MET A 1 -19.81 12.73 17.58
N GLY A 2 -19.27 13.95 17.78
CA GLY A 2 -20.06 15.06 18.37
C GLY A 2 -21.27 15.54 17.56
N LEU A 3 -21.17 15.58 16.23
CA LEU A 3 -22.25 16.05 15.34
C LEU A 3 -23.44 15.08 15.28
N VAL A 4 -23.20 13.78 15.50
CA VAL A 4 -24.21 12.71 15.51
C VAL A 4 -24.97 12.69 16.84
N ALA A 5 -24.27 12.88 17.96
CA ALA A 5 -24.88 13.04 19.28
C ALA A 5 -25.79 14.28 19.35
N LEU A 6 -25.37 15.38 18.72
CA LEU A 6 -26.16 16.61 18.66
C LEU A 6 -27.48 16.42 17.89
N ARG A 7 -27.48 15.64 16.81
CA ARG A 7 -28.66 15.39 15.99
C ARG A 7 -29.67 14.48 16.71
N GLY A 8 -29.20 13.39 17.34
CA GLY A 8 -30.07 12.46 18.09
C GLY A 8 -30.70 13.08 19.34
N ALA A 9 -30.01 14.01 20.00
CA ALA A 9 -30.53 14.70 21.18
C ALA A 9 -31.52 15.83 20.86
N VAL A 10 -31.38 16.49 19.69
CA VAL A 10 -32.19 17.67 19.32
C VAL A 10 -33.41 17.31 18.45
N LEU A 11 -33.34 16.27 17.61
CA LEU A 11 -34.42 15.92 16.66
C LEU A 11 -35.31 14.72 17.07
N GLY A 12 -34.99 14.01 18.16
CA GLY A 12 -35.85 12.91 18.65
C GLY A 12 -35.95 11.70 17.71
N GLU A 13 -35.02 11.55 16.75
CA GLU A 13 -34.94 10.34 15.92
C GLU A 13 -34.52 9.13 16.80
N PRO A 14 -35.17 7.96 16.66
CA PRO A 14 -34.85 6.80 17.48
C PRO A 14 -33.38 6.44 17.29
N THR A 15 -32.62 6.55 18.36
CA THR A 15 -31.15 6.39 18.44
C THR A 15 -30.66 5.08 17.80
N GLY A 16 -31.52 4.07 17.68
CA GLY A 16 -31.26 2.81 17.00
C GLY A 16 -31.04 2.93 15.48
N SER A 17 -31.73 3.85 14.79
CA SER A 17 -31.57 4.02 13.34
C SER A 17 -30.23 4.68 12.99
N VAL A 18 -29.84 5.68 13.77
CA VAL A 18 -28.60 6.45 13.57
C VAL A 18 -27.37 5.61 13.94
N ALA A 19 -27.46 4.77 14.98
CA ALA A 19 -26.40 3.85 15.34
C ALA A 19 -26.15 2.80 14.26
N LEU A 20 -27.21 2.27 13.65
CA LEU A 20 -27.10 1.32 12.54
C LEU A 20 -26.40 1.97 11.34
N GLU A 21 -26.80 3.18 10.97
CA GLU A 21 -26.22 3.92 9.85
C GLU A 21 -24.73 4.22 10.06
N ALA A 22 -24.34 4.58 11.29
CA ALA A 22 -22.93 4.79 11.64
C ALA A 22 -22.10 3.49 11.54
N ILE A 23 -22.64 2.35 11.99
CA ILE A 23 -21.99 1.04 11.87
C ILE A 23 -21.82 0.67 10.40
N THR A 24 -22.86 0.89 9.58
CA THR A 24 -22.78 0.62 8.13
C THR A 24 -21.72 1.50 7.46
N ALA A 25 -21.67 2.79 7.79
CA ALA A 25 -20.64 3.69 7.26
C ALA A 25 -19.22 3.24 7.65
N MET A 26 -19.01 2.82 8.90
CA MET A 26 -17.73 2.27 9.35
C MET A 26 -17.36 0.97 8.61
N ALA A 27 -18.33 0.07 8.39
CA ALA A 27 -18.10 -1.16 7.66
C ALA A 27 -17.68 -0.90 6.21
N VAL A 28 -18.36 0.02 5.52
CA VAL A 28 -17.99 0.43 4.15
C VAL A 28 -16.58 1.02 4.12
N PHE A 29 -16.28 1.92 5.06
CA PHE A 29 -14.95 2.52 5.14
C PHE A 29 -13.84 1.48 5.38
N ALA A 30 -14.09 0.50 6.26
CA ALA A 30 -13.15 -0.57 6.53
C ALA A 30 -12.89 -1.46 5.29
N VAL A 31 -13.94 -1.81 4.54
CA VAL A 31 -13.82 -2.62 3.32
C VAL A 31 -13.02 -1.87 2.24
N VAL A 32 -13.33 -0.60 2.01
CA VAL A 32 -12.61 0.22 1.02
C VAL A 32 -11.16 0.40 1.45
N GLY A 33 -10.90 0.70 2.73
CA GLY A 33 -9.56 0.84 3.27
C GLY A 33 -8.73 -0.43 3.11
N ALA A 34 -9.31 -1.59 3.39
CA ALA A 34 -8.65 -2.88 3.20
C ALA A 34 -8.31 -3.15 1.72
N MET A 35 -9.24 -2.86 0.81
CA MET A 35 -9.04 -3.03 -0.63
C MET A 35 -7.93 -2.12 -1.17
N VAL A 36 -7.93 -0.84 -0.77
CA VAL A 36 -6.88 0.12 -1.14
C VAL A 36 -5.54 -0.29 -0.56
N GLY A 37 -5.49 -0.75 0.69
CA GLY A 37 -4.26 -1.24 1.32
C GLY A 37 -3.67 -2.44 0.57
N TRP A 38 -4.50 -3.37 0.14
CA TRP A 38 -4.06 -4.52 -0.65
C TRP A 38 -3.51 -4.14 -2.03
N ILE A 39 -4.15 -3.19 -2.72
CA ILE A 39 -3.66 -2.66 -3.99
C ILE A 39 -2.33 -1.91 -3.80
N ALA A 40 -2.22 -1.10 -2.75
CA ALA A 40 -0.99 -0.38 -2.46
C ALA A 40 0.17 -1.34 -2.16
N ASP A 41 -0.06 -2.41 -1.41
CA ASP A 41 0.97 -3.40 -1.08
C ASP A 41 1.52 -4.09 -2.33
N THR A 42 0.63 -4.49 -3.25
CA THR A 42 1.04 -5.14 -4.51
C THR A 42 1.81 -4.18 -5.43
N LEU A 43 1.32 -2.96 -5.61
CA LEU A 43 1.98 -1.95 -6.45
C LEU A 43 3.34 -1.52 -5.88
N VAL A 44 3.43 -1.30 -4.57
CA VAL A 44 4.69 -0.93 -3.91
C VAL A 44 5.70 -2.07 -4.03
N ARG A 45 5.27 -3.32 -3.81
CA ARG A 45 6.14 -4.49 -3.95
C ARG A 45 6.70 -4.61 -5.36
N ASP A 46 5.87 -4.51 -6.39
CA ASP A 46 6.30 -4.60 -7.78
C ASP A 46 7.24 -3.46 -8.17
N ALA A 47 6.92 -2.23 -7.76
CA ALA A 47 7.76 -1.06 -8.03
C ALA A 47 9.14 -1.19 -7.37
N VAL A 48 9.19 -1.64 -6.11
CA VAL A 48 10.45 -1.89 -5.38
C VAL A 48 11.24 -3.01 -6.05
N GLU A 49 10.59 -4.10 -6.45
CA GLU A 49 11.26 -5.25 -7.06
C GLU A 49 11.85 -4.90 -8.44
N GLN A 50 11.12 -4.13 -9.25
CA GLN A 50 11.63 -3.63 -10.54
C GLN A 50 12.80 -2.65 -10.35
N ALA A 51 12.68 -1.71 -9.41
CA ALA A 51 13.74 -0.77 -9.10
C ALA A 51 15.01 -1.49 -8.61
N PHE A 52 14.84 -2.49 -7.73
CA PHE A 52 15.94 -3.31 -7.23
C PHE A 52 16.62 -4.10 -8.36
N ARG A 53 15.85 -4.82 -9.18
CA ARG A 53 16.40 -5.57 -10.32
C ARG A 53 17.19 -4.68 -11.28
N LYS A 54 16.66 -3.50 -11.61
CA LYS A 54 17.36 -2.54 -12.49
C LYS A 54 18.68 -2.07 -11.90
N ARG A 55 18.75 -1.86 -10.58
CA ARG A 55 19.99 -1.46 -9.89
C ARG A 55 21.01 -2.59 -9.84
N VAL A 56 20.55 -3.82 -9.59
CA VAL A 56 21.42 -5.01 -9.59
C VAL A 56 22.01 -5.26 -10.98
N GLU A 57 21.19 -5.19 -12.03
CA GLU A 57 21.67 -5.37 -13.41
C GLU A 57 22.70 -4.30 -13.78
N TRP A 58 22.42 -3.03 -13.48
CA TRP A 58 23.36 -1.95 -13.70
C TRP A 58 24.70 -2.17 -12.98
N TYR A 59 24.66 -2.66 -11.73
CA TYR A 59 25.87 -2.96 -10.98
C TYR A 59 26.64 -4.15 -11.57
N ARG A 60 25.92 -5.19 -12.01
CA ARG A 60 26.51 -6.36 -12.67
C ARG A 60 27.18 -5.98 -13.99
N GLU A 61 26.51 -5.16 -14.79
CA GLU A 61 27.04 -4.63 -16.04
C GLU A 61 28.30 -3.78 -15.78
N GLY A 62 28.27 -2.89 -14.78
CA GLY A 62 29.44 -2.11 -14.38
C GLY A 62 30.60 -2.95 -13.86
N LEU A 63 30.34 -4.08 -13.19
CA LEU A 63 31.38 -5.02 -12.76
C LEU A 63 31.97 -5.80 -13.94
N SER A 64 31.15 -6.16 -14.94
CA SER A 64 31.63 -6.81 -16.16
C SER A 64 32.46 -5.86 -17.02
N ASP A 65 32.06 -4.60 -17.13
CA ASP A 65 32.77 -3.57 -17.88
C ASP A 65 34.10 -3.19 -17.20
N ALA A 66 34.13 -3.24 -15.86
CA ALA A 66 35.36 -3.12 -15.08
C ALA A 66 36.28 -4.35 -15.14
N GLY A 67 35.88 -5.42 -15.85
CA GLY A 67 36.68 -6.64 -16.02
C GLY A 67 36.86 -7.47 -14.74
N LEU A 68 36.02 -7.23 -13.72
CA LEU A 68 36.13 -7.88 -12.39
C LEU A 68 35.32 -9.18 -12.27
N THR A 69 34.61 -9.58 -13.31
CA THR A 69 33.92 -10.88 -13.41
C THR A 69 34.75 -11.93 -14.17
N GLU A 70 34.51 -13.21 -13.88
CA GLU A 70 35.36 -14.41 -14.12
C GLU A 70 36.06 -14.59 -15.50
N GLU A 71 35.72 -13.82 -16.53
CA GLU A 71 36.44 -13.86 -17.82
C GLU A 71 37.83 -13.20 -17.78
N GLY A 72 38.09 -12.31 -16.81
CA GLY A 72 39.42 -11.72 -16.60
C GLY A 72 40.47 -12.70 -16.04
N SER A 73 40.06 -13.84 -15.49
CA SER A 73 40.98 -14.81 -14.87
C SER A 73 41.58 -15.82 -15.86
N LYS A 74 41.23 -15.77 -17.15
CA LYS A 74 41.78 -16.66 -18.19
C LYS A 74 42.69 -15.95 -19.21
N ARG A 75 43.03 -14.68 -18.98
CA ARG A 75 43.89 -13.91 -19.88
C ARG A 75 44.98 -13.20 -19.09
N ASP A 76 45.95 -13.98 -18.63
CA ASP A 76 47.40 -13.82 -18.86
C ASP A 76 48.21 -14.69 -17.87
#